data_AF-A0A1Q7GUV7-F1
#
_entry.id   AF-A0A1Q7GUV7-F1
#
_cell.length_a   1.000
_cell.length_b   1.000
_cell.length_c   1.000
_cell.angle_alpha   90.00
_cell.angle_beta   90.00
_cell.angle_gamma   90.00
#
_symmetry.space_group_name_H-M   'P 1'
#
loop_
_entity.id
_entity.type
_entity.pdbx_description
1 polymer ?
#
loop_
_entity_poly.entity_id
_entity_poly.type
_entity_poly.pdbx_seq_one_letter_code
_entity_poly.pdbx_strand_id
1 'polypeptide(L)'
;MRRARWLKVGAGLSLLLSAVLAIAQQDPLVIFAVVTKIPKDRKQVTAQVSTGGAATEATLIATEPILDNLIWKKLEICHSLKGEAWMTPEGYRLVSVKILDAGMLPMTLQGIAGECLLKKALEFAPLVD
;
A
#
# COMPACT_ATOMS: atom_id res chain seq x y z
N MET A 1 -49.75 -49.86 26.75
CA MET A 1 -48.51 -50.30 26.07
C MET A 1 -48.09 -49.24 25.07
N ARG A 2 -46.82 -48.81 25.19
CA ARG A 2 -45.91 -48.17 24.22
C ARG A 2 -46.33 -46.87 23.48
N ARG A 3 -45.64 -45.81 23.90
CA ARG A 3 -45.43 -44.50 23.26
C ARG A 3 -44.80 -44.63 21.87
N ALA A 4 -45.14 -43.75 20.94
CA ALA A 4 -44.28 -43.46 19.78
C ALA A 4 -44.24 -41.94 19.52
N ARG A 5 -43.16 -41.37 20.05
CA ARG A 5 -42.66 -40.01 19.93
C ARG A 5 -41.88 -39.95 18.62
N TRP A 6 -42.34 -39.19 17.62
CA TRP A 6 -41.56 -38.93 16.41
C TRP A 6 -41.02 -37.51 16.44
N LEU A 7 -39.70 -37.45 16.30
CA LEU A 7 -38.83 -36.32 16.55
C LEU A 7 -38.98 -35.24 15.49
N LYS A 8 -39.00 -33.99 15.97
CA LYS A 8 -38.69 -32.78 15.20
C LYS A 8 -37.20 -32.84 14.82
N VAL A 9 -36.89 -33.07 13.55
CA VAL A 9 -35.55 -32.86 12.97
C VAL A 9 -35.74 -32.06 11.69
N GLY A 10 -35.50 -30.76 11.75
CA GLY A 10 -35.69 -29.89 10.58
C GLY A 10 -35.40 -28.41 10.82
N ALA A 11 -34.53 -28.07 11.78
CA ALA A 11 -34.22 -26.67 12.09
C ALA A 11 -32.75 -26.47 12.50
N GLY A 12 -31.83 -27.25 11.93
CA GLY A 12 -30.40 -27.21 12.28
C GLY A 12 -29.46 -26.73 11.17
N LEU A 13 -29.94 -26.57 9.93
CA LEU A 13 -29.04 -26.41 8.75
C LEU A 13 -29.06 -25.01 8.12
N SER A 14 -29.65 -23.99 8.76
CA SER A 14 -29.77 -22.63 8.19
C SER A 14 -28.90 -21.56 8.87
N LEU A 15 -28.05 -21.91 9.85
CA LEU A 15 -27.32 -20.91 10.64
C LEU A 15 -25.81 -20.81 10.36
N LEU A 16 -25.27 -21.58 9.41
CA LEU A 16 -23.82 -21.58 9.11
C LEU A 16 -23.41 -20.84 7.83
N LEU A 17 -24.35 -20.25 7.06
CA LEU A 17 -24.01 -19.51 5.84
C LEU A 17 -23.79 -17.99 6.01
N SER A 18 -24.02 -17.43 7.20
CA SER A 18 -23.99 -15.97 7.39
C SER A 18 -22.62 -15.38 7.80
N ALA A 19 -21.58 -16.21 7.95
CA ALA A 19 -20.29 -15.76 8.50
C ALA A 19 -19.29 -15.21 7.46
N VAL A 20 -19.63 -15.20 6.16
CA VAL A 20 -18.64 -14.92 5.09
C VAL A 20 -18.60 -13.44 4.63
N LEU A 21 -19.50 -12.56 5.10
CA LEU A 21 -19.68 -11.23 4.50
C LEU A 21 -19.39 -10.02 5.41
N ALA A 22 -18.61 -10.19 6.47
CA ALA A 22 -18.26 -9.09 7.37
C ALA A 22 -16.76 -8.74 7.36
N ILE A 23 -16.14 -8.69 6.18
CA ILE A 23 -14.97 -7.81 6.02
C ILE A 23 -15.56 -6.49 5.57
N ALA A 24 -15.78 -5.57 6.52
CA ALA A 24 -16.08 -4.19 6.17
C ALA A 24 -14.96 -3.70 5.24
N GLN A 25 -15.28 -3.46 3.96
CA GLN A 25 -14.35 -2.82 3.04
C GLN A 25 -14.06 -1.44 3.61
N GLN A 26 -12.94 -1.29 4.30
CA GLN A 26 -12.42 0.01 4.67
C GLN A 26 -12.14 0.77 3.38
N ASP A 27 -12.61 1.99 3.28
CA ASP A 27 -12.28 2.85 2.15
C ASP A 27 -10.76 2.99 2.06
N PRO A 28 -10.19 2.97 0.85
CA PRO A 28 -8.76 3.13 0.69
C PRO A 28 -8.35 4.52 1.20
N LEU A 29 -7.29 4.55 2.00
CA LEU A 29 -6.75 5.77 2.55
C LEU A 29 -5.76 6.41 1.56
N VAL A 30 -5.66 7.74 1.61
CA VAL A 30 -4.66 8.48 0.83
C VAL A 30 -3.31 8.40 1.56
N ILE A 31 -2.29 7.95 0.83
CA ILE A 31 -0.90 7.92 1.30
C ILE A 31 -0.03 8.83 0.43
N PHE A 32 1.02 9.36 1.05
CA PHE A 32 2.15 9.97 0.38
C PHE A 32 3.38 9.11 0.63
N ALA A 33 4.24 8.96 -0.37
CA ALA A 33 5.41 8.10 -0.25
C ALA A 33 6.62 8.66 -0.99
N VAL A 34 7.82 8.35 -0.48
CA VAL A 34 9.10 8.56 -1.15
C VAL A 34 9.82 7.23 -1.22
N VAL A 35 10.15 6.78 -2.44
CA VAL A 35 10.89 5.54 -2.64
C VAL A 35 12.34 5.74 -2.22
N THR A 36 12.76 5.11 -1.11
CA THR A 36 14.11 5.30 -0.53
C THR A 36 15.07 4.16 -0.84
N LYS A 37 14.57 3.04 -1.39
CA LYS A 37 15.38 1.87 -1.78
C LYS A 37 15.13 1.54 -3.25
N ILE A 38 16.14 1.01 -3.93
CA ILE A 38 16.01 0.57 -5.33
C ILE A 38 14.93 -0.53 -5.40
N PRO A 39 13.87 -0.35 -6.23
CA PRO A 39 12.84 -1.38 -6.41
C PRO A 39 13.40 -2.64 -7.08
N LYS A 40 13.82 -3.64 -6.29
CA LYS A 40 14.29 -4.94 -6.79
C LYS A 40 13.13 -5.84 -7.23
N ASP A 41 12.03 -5.79 -6.49
CA ASP A 41 10.77 -6.44 -6.84
C ASP A 41 9.70 -5.36 -7.00
N ARG A 42 9.10 -5.27 -8.21
CA ARG A 42 8.04 -4.28 -8.47
C ARG A 42 6.73 -4.64 -7.78
N LYS A 43 6.55 -5.86 -7.28
CA LYS A 43 5.37 -6.22 -6.50
C LYS A 43 5.42 -5.64 -5.09
N GLN A 44 6.62 -5.42 -4.56
CA GLN A 44 6.84 -4.97 -3.19
C GLN A 44 7.97 -3.93 -3.15
N VAL A 45 7.60 -2.67 -2.95
CA VAL A 45 8.55 -1.54 -2.98
C VAL A 45 8.64 -0.92 -1.59
N THR A 46 9.83 -0.87 -1.02
CA THR A 46 10.06 -0.17 0.25
C THR A 46 10.09 1.35 0.03
N ALA A 47 9.37 2.08 0.87
CA ALA A 47 9.28 3.54 0.82
C ALA A 47 9.11 4.13 2.22
N GLN A 48 9.45 5.41 2.37
CA GLN A 48 8.99 6.23 3.49
C GLN A 48 7.58 6.72 3.18
N VAL A 49 6.63 6.43 4.06
CA VAL A 49 5.19 6.68 3.84
C VAL A 49 4.65 7.59 4.93
N SER A 50 3.73 8.49 4.58
CA SER A 50 2.95 9.29 5.52
C SER A 50 1.50 9.39 5.07
N THR A 51 0.59 9.32 6.04
CA THR A 51 -0.85 9.55 5.89
C THR A 51 -1.28 10.94 6.37
N GLY A 52 -0.31 11.87 6.51
CA GLY A 52 -0.50 13.19 7.11
C GLY A 52 0.19 13.38 8.46
N GLY A 53 0.88 12.35 8.96
CA GLY A 53 1.67 12.38 10.19
C GLY A 53 3.17 12.16 9.95
N ALA A 54 3.84 11.57 10.93
CA ALA A 54 5.23 11.16 10.82
C ALA A 54 5.45 10.20 9.64
N ALA A 55 6.60 10.33 8.99
CA ALA A 55 7.01 9.40 7.95
C ALA A 55 7.52 8.10 8.59
N THR A 56 7.05 6.95 8.10
CA THR A 56 7.47 5.62 8.55
C THR A 56 7.89 4.75 7.38
N GLU A 57 8.83 3.84 7.60
CA GLU A 57 9.23 2.89 6.55
C GLU A 57 8.13 1.84 6.41
N ALA A 58 7.67 1.62 5.18
CA ALA A 58 6.66 0.62 4.89
C ALA A 58 6.86 0.01 3.49
N THR A 59 6.23 -1.14 3.27
CA THR A 59 6.18 -1.79 1.96
C THR A 59 4.94 -1.34 1.20
N LEU A 60 5.13 -0.86 -0.02
CA LEU A 60 4.06 -0.63 -0.98
C LEU A 60 3.86 -1.90 -1.80
N ILE A 61 2.64 -2.45 -1.75
CA ILE A 61 2.28 -3.71 -2.40
C ILE A 61 1.44 -3.38 -3.64
N ALA A 62 2.01 -3.63 -4.81
CA ALA A 62 1.35 -3.35 -6.07
C ALA A 62 0.26 -4.40 -6.38
N THR A 63 -0.94 -3.93 -6.67
CA THR A 63 -2.00 -4.74 -7.28
C THR A 63 -1.77 -4.90 -8.78
N GLU A 64 -2.50 -5.81 -9.43
CA GLU A 64 -2.39 -6.07 -10.86
C GLU A 64 -2.54 -4.79 -11.72
N PRO A 65 -3.53 -3.90 -11.48
CA PRO A 65 -3.63 -2.64 -12.21
C PRO A 65 -2.43 -1.70 -12.01
N ILE A 66 -1.82 -1.72 -10.83
CA ILE A 66 -0.65 -0.90 -10.51
C ILE A 66 0.59 -1.44 -11.22
N LEU A 67 0.75 -2.76 -11.30
CA LEU A 67 1.86 -3.38 -12.04
C LEU A 67 1.82 -3.00 -13.53
N ASP A 68 0.64 -2.77 -14.08
CA ASP A 68 0.48 -2.34 -15.47
C ASP A 68 0.67 -0.84 -15.71
N ASN A 69 0.64 -0.03 -14.64
CA ASN A 69 0.81 1.41 -14.70
C ASN A 69 2.22 1.83 -15.13
N LEU A 70 2.34 2.76 -16.08
CA LEU A 70 3.62 3.26 -16.59
C LEU A 70 4.48 3.96 -15.53
N ILE A 71 3.86 4.68 -14.59
CA ILE A 71 4.55 5.31 -13.45
C ILE A 71 5.26 4.23 -12.64
N TRP A 72 4.54 3.15 -12.33
CA TRP A 72 5.07 2.05 -11.54
C TRP A 72 6.15 1.26 -12.29
N LYS A 73 5.98 1.06 -13.60
CA LYS A 73 6.97 0.44 -14.50
C LYS A 73 8.26 1.27 -14.66
N LYS A 74 8.24 2.57 -14.34
CA LYS A 74 9.42 3.44 -14.34
C LYS A 74 9.79 3.95 -12.95
N LEU A 75 9.29 3.30 -11.90
CA LEU A 75 9.55 3.71 -10.54
C LEU A 75 11.05 3.58 -10.20
N GLU A 76 11.63 4.63 -9.64
CA GLU A 76 13.02 4.71 -9.22
C GLU A 76 13.14 5.21 -7.79
N ILE A 77 14.36 5.11 -7.24
CA ILE A 77 14.72 5.78 -5.99
C ILE A 77 14.50 7.30 -6.12
N CYS A 78 14.04 7.90 -5.03
CA CYS A 78 13.65 9.30 -4.88
C CYS A 78 12.36 9.72 -5.59
N HIS A 79 11.66 8.80 -6.27
CA HIS A 79 10.31 9.13 -6.76
C HIS A 79 9.36 9.38 -5.61
N SER A 80 8.64 10.49 -5.74
CA SER A 80 7.63 10.95 -4.80
C SER A 80 6.24 10.60 -5.35
N LEU A 81 5.40 10.01 -4.51
CA LEU A 81 4.14 9.41 -4.91
C LEU A 81 3.00 9.91 -4.02
N LYS A 82 1.82 10.01 -4.62
CA LYS A 82 0.53 9.98 -3.92
C LYS A 82 -0.23 8.76 -4.38
N GLY A 83 -0.84 8.04 -3.45
CA GLY A 83 -1.64 6.87 -3.79
C GLY A 83 -2.85 6.72 -2.90
N GLU A 84 -3.76 5.87 -3.33
CA GLU A 84 -4.83 5.32 -2.51
C GLU A 84 -4.47 3.87 -2.20
N ALA A 85 -4.60 3.46 -0.94
CA ALA A 85 -4.19 2.14 -0.51
C ALA A 85 -5.03 1.62 0.65
N TRP A 86 -5.11 0.30 0.76
CA TRP A 86 -5.55 -0.36 2.00
C TRP A 86 -4.32 -0.67 2.85
N MET A 87 -4.40 -0.32 4.14
CA MET A 87 -3.38 -0.74 5.10
C MET A 87 -3.59 -2.22 5.44
N THR A 88 -2.53 -3.01 5.31
CA THR A 88 -2.48 -4.42 5.70
C THR A 88 -1.32 -4.63 6.67
N PRO A 89 -1.26 -5.78 7.37
CA PRO A 89 -0.13 -6.09 8.24
C PRO A 89 1.23 -6.10 7.52
N GLU A 90 1.24 -6.39 6.22
CA GLU A 90 2.44 -6.48 5.38
C GLU A 90 2.85 -5.12 4.78
N GLY A 91 1.95 -4.13 4.78
CA GLY A 91 2.20 -2.80 4.22
C GLY A 91 0.97 -2.13 3.62
N TYR A 92 1.16 -1.34 2.57
CA TYR A 92 0.09 -0.62 1.90
C TYR A 92 -0.22 -1.25 0.54
N ARG A 93 -1.38 -1.89 0.42
CA ARG A 93 -1.86 -2.47 -0.84
C ARG A 93 -2.45 -1.38 -1.73
N LEU A 94 -1.76 -1.05 -2.81
CA LEU A 94 -2.05 0.08 -3.68
C LEU A 94 -3.27 -0.16 -4.57
N VAL A 95 -4.14 0.85 -4.65
CA VAL A 95 -5.30 0.93 -5.55
C VAL A 95 -5.00 1.84 -6.71
N SER A 96 -4.45 3.02 -6.43
CA SER A 96 -4.09 4.02 -7.42
C SER A 96 -2.77 4.69 -7.03
N VAL A 97 -2.05 5.22 -8.02
CA VAL A 97 -0.78 5.93 -7.82
C VAL A 97 -0.61 7.07 -8.80
N LYS A 98 -0.02 8.17 -8.34
CA LYS A 98 0.38 9.34 -9.12
C LYS A 98 1.77 9.79 -8.67
N ILE A 99 2.56 10.30 -9.60
CA ILE A 99 3.80 11.01 -9.26
C ILE A 99 3.44 12.39 -8.70
N LEU A 100 4.20 12.81 -7.70
CA LEU A 100 4.23 14.17 -7.20
C LEU A 100 5.62 14.76 -7.33
N ASP A 101 5.69 16.08 -7.39
CA ASP A 101 6.93 16.79 -7.10
C ASP A 101 7.22 16.74 -5.60
N ALA A 102 8.50 16.75 -5.23
CA ALA A 102 8.92 16.68 -3.83
C ALA A 102 8.29 17.79 -2.97
N GLY A 103 8.13 19.00 -3.52
CA GLY A 103 7.50 20.13 -2.84
C GLY A 103 5.99 19.98 -2.56
N MET A 104 5.32 19.02 -3.21
CA MET A 104 3.90 18.71 -3.00
C MET A 104 3.66 17.66 -1.91
N LEU A 105 4.73 17.08 -1.34
CA LEU A 105 4.63 16.13 -0.26
C LEU A 105 4.27 16.81 1.07
N PRO A 106 3.72 16.08 2.06
CA PRO A 106 3.69 16.52 3.45
C PRO A 106 5.10 16.89 3.93
N MET A 107 5.21 17.91 4.79
CA MET A 107 6.50 18.43 5.27
C MET A 107 7.45 17.33 5.79
N THR A 108 6.90 16.29 6.43
CA THR A 108 7.67 15.15 6.96
C THR A 108 8.38 14.31 5.90
N LEU A 109 7.88 14.30 4.66
CA LEU A 109 8.48 13.58 3.53
C LEU A 109 9.31 14.50 2.63
N GLN A 110 9.12 15.82 2.66
CA GLN A 110 9.87 16.76 1.83
C GLN A 110 11.38 16.71 2.10
N GLY A 111 11.78 16.68 3.38
CA GLY A 111 13.18 16.55 3.77
C GLY A 111 13.81 15.25 3.27
N ILE A 112 13.08 14.13 3.39
CA ILE A 112 13.52 12.80 2.92
C ILE A 112 13.69 12.78 1.41
N ALA A 113 12.74 13.36 0.66
CA ALA A 113 12.85 13.49 -0.79
C ALA A 113 14.05 14.35 -1.19
N GLY A 114 14.25 15.49 -0.51
CA GLY A 114 15.38 16.39 -0.73
C GLY A 114 16.73 15.70 -0.48
N GLU A 115 16.89 15.03 0.66
CA GLU A 115 18.11 14.26 1.00
C GLU A 115 18.37 13.14 0.00
N CYS A 116 17.33 12.42 -0.43
CA CYS A 116 17.44 11.38 -1.44
C CYS A 116 17.98 11.95 -2.76
N LEU A 117 17.41 13.06 -3.22
CA LEU A 117 17.82 13.74 -4.46
C LEU A 117 19.25 14.28 -4.36
N LEU A 118 19.63 14.88 -3.23
CA LEU A 118 21.00 15.35 -2.99
C LEU A 118 22.00 14.20 -3.04
N LYS A 119 21.70 13.08 -2.39
CA LYS A 119 22.55 11.89 -2.43
C LYS A 119 22.69 11.36 -3.86
N LYS A 120 21.58 11.28 -4.60
CA LYS A 120 21.59 10.86 -6.01
C LYS A 120 22.45 11.82 -6.85
N ALA A 121 22.33 13.14 -6.64
CA ALA A 121 23.15 14.13 -7.34
C ALA A 121 24.65 13.97 -7.06
N LEU A 122 25.02 13.72 -5.80
CA LEU A 122 26.42 13.46 -5.41
C LEU A 122 27.00 12.19 -6.07
N GLU A 123 26.18 11.16 -6.31
CA GLU A 123 26.62 9.97 -7.04
C GLU A 123 26.99 10.27 -8.51
N PHE A 124 26.39 11.30 -9.12
CA PHE A 124 26.71 11.75 -10.48
C PHE A 124 27.74 12.88 -10.55
N ALA A 125 28.03 13.53 -9.43
CA ALA A 125 28.97 14.64 -9.36
C ALA A 125 30.45 14.32 -9.67
N PRO A 126 31.01 13.08 -9.52
CA PRO A 126 32.43 12.85 -9.79
C PRO A 126 32.76 12.67 -11.30
N LEU A 127 31.92 13.20 -12.21
CA LEU A 127 32.13 13.12 -13.66
C LEU A 127 32.32 14.50 -14.32
N VAL A 128 32.48 15.56 -13.53
CA VAL A 128 32.77 16.91 -14.03
C VAL A 128 34.12 17.33 -13.47
N ASP A 129 35.18 16.95 -14.18
CA ASP A 129 36.48 17.63 -14.13
C ASP A 129 36.40 18.95 -14.90
#